data_AF-A0AA45AGY8-F1
#
_entry.id   AF-A0AA45AGY8-F1
#
_cell.length_a   1.000
_cell.length_b   1.000
_cell.length_c   1.000
_cell.angle_alpha   90.00
_cell.angle_beta   90.00
_cell.angle_gamma   90.00
#
_symmetry.space_group_name_H-M   'P 1'
#
loop_
_entity.id
_entity.type
_entity.pdbx_description
1 polymer ?
#
loop_
_entity_poly.entity_id
_entity_poly.type
_entity_poly.pdbx_seq_one_letter_code
_entity_poly.pdbx_strand_id
1 'polypeptide(L)'
;MDHLEEHSRTDPLRIGAASRRAISTERPGLVVFSGGSAANSLIDVFEHVRHLNDFTLSYVIPISDNGGSSSEIIRVFGGPGIGDVRSRLVRLIPDDSPEKTAIKGLFNYRLAKDYREAHEGWSSILEGSHVLWHGVSTPKKELIRSLLNHFNLEVIKRTRPTSKFDFSGASIGNLFLTGARLFTGSFEAAIYLLSSVCAVSDHISVLPALNTNFANHIAAGLADGTVVIGQNDISHPSAPSNAVPLPATLAMWTEYADAVEDANLPGSHPALRRPAINFSKQGEEELPARIEKIWYINPYGQEIRLPANPRVLDSIAGCKAVIYSIGSLFTSIIPSLILSGVGDHIADPSIRTKVLILNGCIDRETGPSTEPYTALDIIGAIAAACAGSRGSCRPEELEYSTYVTHLIYVESSLSPVVDKTRLNELGIEVLRVYGMKTDQYGGRYDPKALMQTLEAIIGRADKRLDRSRRNTLDA
;
A
#
# COMPACT_ATOMS: atom_id res chain seq x y z
N MET A 1 13.08 -59.84 55.26
CA MET A 1 11.69 -59.79 54.78
C MET A 1 11.54 -58.45 54.11
N ASP A 2 12.25 -58.25 53.01
CA ASP A 2 11.84 -58.68 51.65
C ASP A 2 10.73 -57.75 51.17
N HIS A 3 10.73 -57.12 50.00
CA HIS A 3 11.64 -57.00 48.86
C HIS A 3 10.90 -56.00 47.93
N LEU A 4 11.62 -55.06 47.29
CA LEU A 4 11.38 -54.49 45.92
C LEU A 4 10.05 -53.72 45.69
N GLU A 5 10.00 -52.56 45.02
CA GLU A 5 10.56 -52.23 43.69
C GLU A 5 11.00 -50.75 43.56
N GLU A 6 12.13 -50.56 42.89
CA GLU A 6 12.62 -49.30 42.32
C GLU A 6 11.78 -48.88 41.10
N HIS A 7 11.52 -47.58 40.94
CA HIS A 7 11.39 -46.96 39.63
C HIS A 7 12.21 -45.66 39.59
N SER A 8 13.27 -45.74 38.80
CA SER A 8 14.25 -44.72 38.41
C SER A 8 13.59 -43.41 37.93
N ARG A 9 13.99 -42.27 38.51
CA ARG A 9 13.91 -40.94 37.88
C ARG A 9 15.33 -40.44 37.62
N THR A 10 15.82 -40.69 36.41
CA THR A 10 17.00 -40.02 35.86
C THR A 10 16.57 -38.71 35.22
N ASP A 11 17.07 -37.61 35.77
CA ASP A 11 17.02 -36.26 35.25
C ASP A 11 18.07 -36.11 34.12
N PRO A 12 17.71 -35.67 32.89
CA PRO A 12 18.71 -35.34 31.90
C PRO A 12 18.61 -33.89 31.42
N LEU A 13 19.67 -33.14 31.79
CA LEU A 13 20.53 -32.40 30.87
C LEU A 13 20.03 -31.05 30.33
N ARG A 14 20.60 -30.00 30.95
CA ARG A 14 21.13 -28.81 30.27
C ARG A 14 21.85 -29.20 28.98
N ILE A 15 21.30 -28.79 27.83
CA ILE A 15 22.02 -28.77 26.55
C ILE A 15 21.93 -27.35 26.01
N GLY A 16 23.11 -26.76 25.74
CA GLY A 16 23.28 -25.39 25.30
C GLY A 16 22.56 -25.08 24.00
N ALA A 17 21.91 -23.91 23.98
CA ALA A 17 21.30 -23.32 22.80
C ALA A 17 22.39 -22.81 21.84
N ALA A 18 23.05 -23.72 21.13
CA ALA A 18 23.67 -23.40 19.86
C ALA A 18 22.56 -23.41 18.81
N SER A 19 22.00 -22.23 18.53
CA SER A 19 21.03 -22.01 17.46
C SER A 19 21.63 -22.46 16.13
N ARG A 20 21.30 -23.68 15.71
CA ARG A 20 21.53 -24.15 14.34
C ARG A 20 20.60 -23.34 13.45
N ARG A 21 21.15 -22.31 12.80
CA ARG A 21 20.51 -21.58 11.71
C ARG A 21 20.11 -22.63 10.66
N ALA A 22 18.84 -23.01 10.63
CA ALA A 22 18.28 -23.74 9.51
C ALA A 22 18.53 -22.85 8.28
N ILE A 23 19.26 -23.38 7.29
CA ILE A 23 19.39 -22.72 6.00
C ILE A 23 17.98 -22.74 5.41
N SER A 24 17.29 -21.60 5.43
CA SER A 24 15.98 -21.46 4.82
C SER A 24 16.12 -21.83 3.34
N THR A 25 15.38 -22.84 2.89
CA THR A 25 15.26 -23.21 1.48
C THR A 25 14.43 -22.21 0.67
N GLU A 26 13.93 -21.16 1.32
CA GLU A 26 13.13 -20.11 0.72
C GLU A 26 14.02 -19.06 0.03
N ARG A 27 13.57 -18.64 -1.16
CA ARG A 27 14.26 -17.62 -1.93
C ARG A 27 14.19 -16.29 -1.18
N PRO A 28 15.31 -15.53 -1.08
CA PRO A 28 15.30 -14.22 -0.46
C PRO A 28 14.31 -13.26 -1.13
N GLY A 29 13.69 -12.38 -0.34
CA GLY A 29 12.69 -11.43 -0.85
C GLY A 29 13.21 -10.01 -1.11
N LEU A 30 12.48 -9.29 -1.95
CA LEU A 30 12.50 -7.84 -2.12
C LEU A 30 11.14 -7.30 -1.69
N VAL A 31 11.10 -6.44 -0.68
CA VAL A 31 9.87 -5.80 -0.21
C VAL A 31 9.82 -4.37 -0.70
N VAL A 32 8.71 -4.00 -1.35
CA VAL A 32 8.48 -2.66 -1.86
C VAL A 32 7.26 -2.07 -1.15
N PHE A 33 7.48 -1.08 -0.29
CA PHE A 33 6.40 -0.24 0.21
C PHE A 33 6.01 0.75 -0.88
N SER A 34 4.74 0.69 -1.31
CA SER A 34 4.23 1.54 -2.38
C SER A 34 2.75 1.83 -2.18
N GLY A 35 2.30 3.00 -2.60
CA GLY A 35 0.87 3.28 -2.77
C GLY A 35 0.46 3.25 -4.24
N GLY A 36 -0.37 4.23 -4.61
CA GLY A 36 -1.06 4.31 -5.89
C GLY A 36 -0.22 4.44 -7.16
N SER A 37 -0.74 5.20 -8.12
CA SER A 37 -0.32 5.08 -9.54
C SER A 37 1.14 5.47 -9.84
N ALA A 38 1.81 6.25 -8.98
CA ALA A 38 3.17 6.72 -9.25
C ALA A 38 4.18 5.55 -9.41
N ALA A 39 4.13 4.60 -8.48
CA ALA A 39 4.99 3.43 -8.48
C ALA A 39 4.67 2.43 -9.61
N ASN A 40 3.60 2.62 -10.40
CA ASN A 40 3.33 1.80 -11.59
C ASN A 40 4.36 2.03 -12.72
N SER A 41 5.03 3.19 -12.70
CA SER A 41 6.10 3.52 -13.64
C SER A 41 7.42 2.79 -13.34
N LEU A 42 7.56 2.20 -12.14
CA LEU A 42 8.79 1.56 -11.68
C LEU A 42 8.68 0.03 -11.58
N ILE A 43 7.56 -0.58 -12.03
CA ILE A 43 7.38 -2.04 -11.92
C ILE A 43 8.46 -2.79 -12.66
N ASP A 44 8.72 -2.42 -13.91
CA ASP A 44 9.73 -3.08 -14.75
C ASP A 44 11.13 -3.01 -14.10
N VAL A 45 11.40 -1.94 -13.33
CA VAL A 45 12.64 -1.77 -12.56
C VAL A 45 12.73 -2.80 -11.44
N PHE A 46 11.67 -2.93 -10.62
CA PHE A 46 11.66 -3.88 -9.51
C PHE A 46 11.62 -5.33 -9.98
N GLU A 47 10.91 -5.62 -11.06
CA GLU A 47 10.93 -6.94 -11.69
C GLU A 47 12.32 -7.30 -12.22
N HIS A 48 13.04 -6.33 -12.82
CA HIS A 48 14.40 -6.54 -13.26
C HIS A 48 15.33 -6.91 -12.10
N VAL A 49 15.32 -6.14 -11.01
CA VAL A 49 16.11 -6.41 -9.80
C VAL A 49 15.78 -7.79 -9.22
N ARG A 50 14.48 -8.13 -9.19
CA ARG A 50 14.00 -9.45 -8.76
C ARG A 50 14.57 -10.57 -9.61
N HIS A 51 14.49 -10.46 -10.94
CA HIS A 51 15.00 -11.46 -11.88
C HIS A 51 16.52 -11.64 -11.78
N LEU A 52 17.28 -10.56 -11.62
CA LEU A 52 18.73 -10.60 -11.50
C LEU A 52 19.21 -11.39 -10.28
N ASN A 53 18.46 -11.29 -9.17
CA ASN A 53 18.83 -11.87 -7.88
C ASN A 53 18.07 -13.14 -7.50
N ASP A 54 17.17 -13.62 -8.36
CA ASP A 54 16.21 -14.71 -8.09
C ASP A 54 15.42 -14.49 -6.79
N PHE A 55 14.97 -13.25 -6.59
CA PHE A 55 14.19 -12.88 -5.41
C PHE A 55 12.68 -13.15 -5.60
N THR A 56 11.97 -13.27 -4.48
CA THR A 56 10.53 -13.00 -4.43
C THR A 56 10.29 -11.49 -4.36
N LEU A 57 9.17 -11.00 -4.88
CA LEU A 57 8.85 -9.57 -4.86
C LEU A 57 7.51 -9.35 -4.16
N SER A 58 7.51 -8.62 -3.05
CA SER A 58 6.31 -8.31 -2.28
C SER A 58 6.03 -6.82 -2.31
N TYR A 59 4.89 -6.43 -2.88
CA TYR A 59 4.38 -5.06 -2.81
C TYR A 59 3.49 -4.93 -1.58
N VAL A 60 3.86 -4.07 -0.64
CA VAL A 60 3.04 -3.74 0.53
C VAL A 60 2.28 -2.46 0.21
N ILE A 61 0.94 -2.53 0.28
CA ILE A 61 0.04 -1.45 -0.14
C ILE A 61 -0.89 -1.08 1.02
N PRO A 62 -1.01 0.22 1.38
CA PRO A 62 -1.97 0.66 2.39
C PRO A 62 -3.40 0.51 1.87
N ILE A 63 -4.34 0.36 2.80
CA ILE A 63 -5.76 0.15 2.46
C ILE A 63 -6.68 1.17 3.13
N SER A 64 -6.16 2.37 3.38
CA SER A 64 -6.87 3.50 3.99
C SER A 64 -7.48 4.48 2.98
N ASP A 65 -7.30 4.26 1.68
CA ASP A 65 -7.88 5.08 0.60
C ASP A 65 -9.41 5.08 0.68
N ASN A 66 -9.99 6.26 0.86
CA ASN A 66 -11.44 6.49 0.88
C ASN A 66 -11.93 7.42 -0.23
N GLY A 67 -11.10 7.70 -1.25
CA GLY A 67 -11.42 8.62 -2.34
C GLY A 67 -11.97 7.96 -3.60
N GLY A 68 -12.49 8.79 -4.53
CA GLY A 68 -12.84 8.40 -5.90
C GLY A 68 -13.80 7.21 -5.99
N SER A 69 -13.52 6.25 -6.89
CA SER A 69 -14.37 5.06 -7.08
C SER A 69 -14.36 4.06 -5.91
N SER A 70 -13.48 4.26 -4.92
CA SER A 70 -13.49 3.45 -3.68
C SER A 70 -14.52 4.01 -2.68
N SER A 71 -14.76 5.33 -2.70
CA SER A 71 -15.66 6.01 -1.75
C SER A 71 -17.08 5.46 -1.76
N GLU A 72 -17.67 5.29 -2.94
CA GLU A 72 -19.04 4.79 -3.10
C GLU A 72 -19.19 3.33 -2.66
N ILE A 73 -18.16 2.51 -2.90
CA ILE A 73 -18.10 1.14 -2.42
C ILE A 73 -18.03 1.11 -0.90
N ILE A 74 -17.17 1.93 -0.30
CA ILE A 74 -17.02 2.03 1.16
C ILE A 74 -18.31 2.54 1.79
N ARG A 75 -19.00 3.51 1.17
CA ARG A 75 -20.28 4.04 1.65
C ARG A 75 -21.35 2.95 1.74
N VAL A 76 -21.52 2.16 0.69
CA VAL A 76 -22.61 1.16 0.61
C VAL A 76 -22.26 -0.16 1.29
N PHE A 77 -21.01 -0.62 1.20
CA PHE A 77 -20.59 -1.94 1.67
C PHE A 77 -19.63 -1.92 2.87
N GLY A 78 -19.07 -0.76 3.20
CA GLY A 78 -17.90 -0.67 4.06
C GLY A 78 -16.69 -1.39 3.44
N GLY A 79 -15.64 -1.51 4.23
CA GLY A 79 -14.46 -2.29 3.87
C GLY A 79 -13.23 -1.47 3.54
N PRO A 80 -12.14 -2.17 3.17
CA PRO A 80 -10.85 -1.54 2.94
C PRO A 80 -10.84 -0.70 1.66
N GLY A 81 -9.93 0.28 1.60
CA GLY A 81 -9.58 0.98 0.38
C GLY A 81 -8.90 0.04 -0.61
N ILE A 82 -9.62 -0.36 -1.67
CA ILE A 82 -9.17 -1.37 -2.63
C ILE A 82 -8.48 -0.81 -3.88
N GLY A 83 -8.54 0.51 -4.09
CA GLY A 83 -8.16 1.16 -5.35
C GLY A 83 -6.69 0.96 -5.74
N ASP A 84 -5.78 1.08 -4.77
CA ASP A 84 -4.34 0.93 -4.99
C ASP A 84 -3.93 -0.53 -5.18
N VAL A 85 -4.53 -1.44 -4.40
CA VAL A 85 -4.34 -2.89 -4.55
C VAL A 85 -4.79 -3.34 -5.94
N ARG A 86 -5.98 -2.92 -6.38
CA ARG A 86 -6.47 -3.17 -7.75
C ARG A 86 -5.47 -2.64 -8.79
N SER A 87 -5.05 -1.38 -8.65
CA SER A 87 -4.12 -0.73 -9.58
C SER A 87 -2.83 -1.53 -9.75
N ARG A 88 -2.26 -2.02 -8.64
CA ARG A 88 -1.06 -2.85 -8.67
C ARG A 88 -1.29 -4.20 -9.35
N LEU A 89 -2.34 -4.92 -8.95
CA LEU A 89 -2.67 -6.23 -9.51
C LEU A 89 -2.87 -6.16 -11.03
N VAL A 90 -3.58 -5.14 -11.50
CA VAL A 90 -3.87 -4.97 -12.94
C VAL A 90 -2.60 -4.56 -13.71
N ARG A 91 -1.69 -3.80 -13.11
CA ARG A 91 -0.41 -3.44 -13.76
C ARG A 91 0.54 -4.63 -13.89
N LEU A 92 0.49 -5.57 -12.93
CA LEU A 92 1.29 -6.80 -12.91
C LEU A 92 0.77 -7.90 -13.86
N ILE A 93 -0.36 -7.68 -14.55
CA ILE A 93 -0.85 -8.62 -15.56
C ILE A 93 0.15 -8.65 -16.72
N PRO A 94 0.70 -9.83 -17.07
CA PRO A 94 1.61 -9.97 -18.20
C PRO A 94 0.95 -9.58 -19.53
N ASP A 95 1.68 -8.87 -20.38
CA ASP A 95 1.24 -8.48 -21.73
C ASP A 95 1.65 -9.52 -22.81
N ASP A 96 1.70 -10.80 -22.44
CA ASP A 96 2.23 -11.90 -23.28
C ASP A 96 1.18 -12.58 -24.18
N SER A 97 -0.10 -12.31 -23.95
CA SER A 97 -1.21 -12.96 -24.63
C SER A 97 -2.38 -11.99 -24.83
N PRO A 98 -3.09 -12.09 -25.97
CA PRO A 98 -4.21 -11.19 -26.28
C PRO A 98 -5.32 -11.29 -25.24
N GLU A 99 -5.52 -12.47 -24.64
CA GLU A 99 -6.48 -12.66 -23.55
C GLU A 99 -6.12 -11.86 -22.31
N LYS A 100 -4.85 -11.89 -21.88
CA LYS A 100 -4.43 -11.12 -20.70
C LYS A 100 -4.53 -9.62 -20.94
N THR A 101 -4.23 -9.16 -22.16
CA THR A 101 -4.45 -7.76 -22.57
C THR A 101 -5.94 -7.39 -22.50
N ALA A 102 -6.84 -8.27 -22.94
CA ALA A 102 -8.28 -8.05 -22.83
C ALA A 102 -8.75 -7.98 -21.36
N ILE A 103 -8.28 -8.90 -20.51
CA ILE A 103 -8.58 -8.92 -19.07
C ILE A 103 -8.04 -7.66 -18.37
N LYS A 104 -6.83 -7.22 -18.72
CA LYS A 104 -6.25 -5.97 -18.23
C LYS A 104 -7.08 -4.76 -18.65
N GLY A 105 -7.58 -4.75 -19.89
CA GLY A 105 -8.54 -3.76 -20.38
C GLY A 105 -9.84 -3.75 -19.57
N LEU A 106 -10.42 -4.93 -19.33
CA LEU A 106 -11.64 -5.10 -18.53
C LEU A 106 -11.48 -4.54 -17.10
N PHE A 107 -10.41 -4.90 -16.38
CA PHE A 107 -10.25 -4.47 -14.99
C PHE A 107 -9.80 -3.00 -14.83
N ASN A 108 -9.15 -2.42 -15.85
CA ASN A 108 -8.87 -0.99 -15.90
C ASN A 108 -10.09 -0.14 -16.30
N TYR A 109 -11.10 -0.75 -16.91
CA TYR A 109 -12.26 -0.03 -17.39
C TYR A 109 -13.00 0.68 -16.25
N ARG A 110 -13.42 1.91 -16.54
CA ARG A 110 -14.28 2.73 -15.69
C ARG A 110 -15.56 3.03 -16.45
N LEU A 111 -16.68 2.89 -15.77
CA LEU A 111 -17.99 3.26 -16.32
C LEU A 111 -18.05 4.77 -16.60
N ALA A 112 -19.01 5.16 -17.43
CA ALA A 112 -19.26 6.55 -17.75
C ALA A 112 -19.52 7.37 -16.48
N LYS A 113 -19.27 8.68 -16.54
CA LYS A 113 -19.60 9.60 -15.44
C LYS A 113 -21.09 9.96 -15.41
N ASP A 114 -21.79 9.79 -16.53
CA ASP A 114 -23.23 9.93 -16.57
C ASP A 114 -23.90 8.71 -15.95
N TYR A 115 -24.90 8.96 -15.09
CA TYR A 115 -25.59 7.92 -14.34
C TYR A 115 -26.29 6.90 -15.24
N ARG A 116 -26.95 7.34 -16.32
CA ARG A 116 -27.71 6.45 -17.20
C ARG A 116 -26.77 5.60 -18.04
N GLU A 117 -25.77 6.21 -18.64
CA GLU A 117 -24.76 5.50 -19.43
C GLU A 117 -23.97 4.50 -18.56
N ALA A 118 -23.65 4.87 -17.32
CA ALA A 118 -22.97 3.96 -16.39
C ALA A 118 -23.84 2.74 -16.06
N HIS A 119 -25.14 2.94 -15.82
CA HIS A 119 -26.07 1.86 -15.51
C HIS A 119 -26.31 0.93 -16.71
N GLU A 120 -26.45 1.48 -17.92
CA GLU A 120 -26.56 0.70 -19.16
C GLU A 120 -25.28 -0.10 -19.43
N GLY A 121 -24.11 0.55 -19.31
CA GLY A 121 -22.81 -0.09 -19.46
C GLY A 121 -22.61 -1.24 -18.46
N TRP A 122 -22.96 -1.01 -17.19
CA TRP A 122 -22.91 -2.05 -16.15
C TRP A 122 -23.84 -3.24 -16.48
N SER A 123 -25.06 -2.96 -16.90
CA SER A 123 -26.05 -4.00 -17.26
C SER A 123 -25.54 -4.88 -18.42
N SER A 124 -25.01 -4.25 -19.48
CA SER A 124 -24.43 -4.96 -20.62
C SER A 124 -23.22 -5.83 -20.23
N ILE A 125 -22.40 -5.37 -19.27
CA ILE A 125 -21.28 -6.17 -18.74
C ILE A 125 -21.80 -7.42 -18.04
N LEU A 126 -22.83 -7.31 -17.19
CA LEU A 126 -23.43 -8.43 -16.48
C LEU A 126 -24.13 -9.43 -17.40
N GLU A 127 -24.78 -8.96 -18.47
CA GLU A 127 -25.38 -9.81 -19.50
C GLU A 127 -24.33 -10.54 -20.34
N GLY A 128 -23.10 -10.01 -20.39
CA GLY A 128 -22.01 -10.55 -21.19
C GLY A 128 -22.03 -10.09 -22.65
N SER A 129 -22.87 -9.10 -22.98
CA SER A 129 -23.00 -8.49 -24.31
C SER A 129 -21.99 -7.38 -24.57
N HIS A 130 -21.38 -6.82 -23.51
CA HIS A 130 -20.45 -5.71 -23.62
C HIS A 130 -19.17 -6.05 -24.37
N VAL A 131 -18.62 -5.08 -25.11
CA VAL A 131 -17.44 -5.25 -25.95
C VAL A 131 -16.17 -5.63 -25.19
N LEU A 132 -16.11 -5.37 -23.88
CA LEU A 132 -14.97 -5.70 -23.01
C LEU A 132 -14.75 -7.22 -22.85
N TRP A 133 -15.75 -8.03 -23.18
CA TRP A 133 -15.62 -9.48 -23.14
C TRP A 133 -14.92 -10.07 -24.37
N HIS A 134 -14.71 -9.29 -25.44
CA HIS A 134 -13.97 -9.75 -26.61
C HIS A 134 -12.53 -10.10 -26.23
N GLY A 135 -12.07 -11.28 -26.65
CA GLY A 135 -10.74 -11.79 -26.34
C GLY A 135 -10.60 -12.48 -24.98
N VAL A 136 -11.63 -12.50 -24.14
CA VAL A 136 -11.64 -13.25 -22.87
C VAL A 136 -12.25 -14.63 -23.09
N SER A 137 -11.56 -15.71 -22.67
CA SER A 137 -12.10 -17.07 -22.81
C SER A 137 -13.37 -17.29 -21.98
N THR A 138 -14.20 -18.24 -22.41
CA THR A 138 -15.46 -18.58 -21.74
C THR A 138 -15.29 -18.90 -20.25
N PRO A 139 -14.33 -19.75 -19.82
CA PRO A 139 -14.17 -20.07 -18.40
C PRO A 139 -13.84 -18.83 -17.54
N LYS A 140 -12.93 -17.96 -18.02
CA LYS A 140 -12.57 -16.73 -17.31
C LYS A 140 -13.72 -15.72 -17.33
N LYS A 141 -14.43 -15.58 -18.45
CA LYS A 141 -15.63 -14.74 -18.57
C LYS A 141 -16.69 -15.15 -17.56
N GLU A 142 -17.01 -16.44 -17.48
CA GLU A 142 -18.01 -16.97 -16.54
C GLU A 142 -17.59 -16.75 -15.09
N LEU A 143 -16.34 -17.05 -14.75
CA LEU A 143 -15.79 -16.83 -13.41
C LEU A 143 -15.85 -15.34 -13.02
N ILE A 144 -15.33 -14.44 -13.85
CA ILE A 144 -15.32 -13.00 -13.56
C ILE A 144 -16.75 -12.48 -13.42
N ARG A 145 -17.62 -12.83 -14.37
CA ARG A 145 -19.01 -12.39 -14.38
C ARG A 145 -19.82 -12.94 -13.21
N SER A 146 -19.50 -14.13 -12.69
CA SER A 146 -20.16 -14.66 -11.50
C SER A 146 -19.94 -13.77 -10.26
N LEU A 147 -18.73 -13.25 -10.07
CA LEU A 147 -18.40 -12.34 -8.97
C LEU A 147 -18.97 -10.94 -9.17
N LEU A 148 -19.00 -10.44 -10.41
CA LEU A 148 -19.67 -9.18 -10.73
C LEU A 148 -21.19 -9.28 -10.49
N ASN A 149 -21.81 -10.42 -10.82
CA ASN A 149 -23.22 -10.68 -10.49
C ASN A 149 -23.44 -10.79 -8.98
N HIS A 150 -22.51 -11.42 -8.24
CA HIS A 150 -22.58 -11.44 -6.79
C HIS A 150 -22.53 -10.02 -6.20
N PHE A 151 -21.60 -9.18 -6.68
CA PHE A 151 -21.56 -7.77 -6.32
C PHE A 151 -22.91 -7.07 -6.61
N ASN A 152 -23.48 -7.28 -7.80
CA ASN A 152 -24.76 -6.69 -8.18
C ASN A 152 -25.91 -7.14 -7.26
N LEU A 153 -25.94 -8.42 -6.89
CA LEU A 153 -26.91 -8.95 -5.93
C LEU A 153 -26.77 -8.26 -4.57
N GLU A 154 -25.53 -8.07 -4.11
CA GLU A 154 -25.24 -7.37 -2.84
C GLU A 154 -25.63 -5.88 -2.89
N VAL A 155 -25.50 -5.22 -4.06
CA VAL A 155 -26.05 -3.88 -4.31
C VAL A 155 -27.57 -3.90 -4.13
N ILE A 156 -28.27 -4.80 -4.83
CA ILE A 156 -29.74 -4.87 -4.80
C ILE A 156 -30.27 -5.10 -3.37
N LYS A 157 -29.61 -5.96 -2.59
CA LYS A 157 -29.97 -6.20 -1.17
C LYS A 157 -29.86 -4.96 -0.30
N ARG A 158 -28.94 -4.04 -0.63
CA ARG A 158 -28.66 -2.80 0.11
C ARG A 158 -29.37 -1.58 -0.49
N THR A 159 -29.99 -1.70 -1.65
CA THR A 159 -30.80 -0.62 -2.24
C THR A 159 -31.91 -0.21 -1.28
N ARG A 160 -32.04 1.11 -1.06
CA ARG A 160 -33.11 1.74 -0.29
C ARG A 160 -33.73 2.88 -1.12
N PRO A 161 -34.95 3.34 -0.79
CA PRO A 161 -35.52 4.53 -1.43
C PRO A 161 -34.64 5.79 -1.25
N THR A 162 -33.96 5.89 -0.12
CA THR A 162 -33.12 7.04 0.29
C THR A 162 -31.65 6.89 -0.09
N SER A 163 -31.18 5.67 -0.41
CA SER A 163 -29.78 5.39 -0.73
C SER A 163 -29.68 4.32 -1.81
N LYS A 164 -29.09 4.67 -2.95
CA LYS A 164 -28.82 3.77 -4.08
C LYS A 164 -27.32 3.78 -4.36
N PHE A 165 -26.82 2.68 -4.91
CA PHE A 165 -25.44 2.62 -5.38
C PHE A 165 -25.31 3.39 -6.70
N ASP A 166 -24.37 4.31 -6.77
CA ASP A 166 -24.02 5.06 -7.98
C ASP A 166 -22.88 4.37 -8.74
N PHE A 167 -23.15 3.94 -9.96
CA PHE A 167 -22.15 3.30 -10.82
C PHE A 167 -21.28 4.32 -11.58
N SER A 168 -21.57 5.62 -11.49
CA SER A 168 -20.89 6.68 -12.23
C SER A 168 -19.39 6.70 -11.94
N GLY A 169 -18.55 6.50 -12.96
CA GLY A 169 -17.10 6.46 -12.83
C GLY A 169 -16.54 5.24 -12.06
N ALA A 170 -17.40 4.27 -11.71
CA ALA A 170 -16.99 3.09 -10.98
C ALA A 170 -16.03 2.22 -11.82
N SER A 171 -15.03 1.64 -11.17
CA SER A 171 -14.04 0.78 -11.83
C SER A 171 -14.45 -0.67 -11.74
N ILE A 172 -14.48 -1.37 -12.88
CA ILE A 172 -14.86 -2.79 -12.93
C ILE A 172 -13.94 -3.65 -12.05
N GLY A 173 -12.64 -3.36 -12.00
CA GLY A 173 -11.72 -4.04 -11.07
C GLY A 173 -12.05 -3.84 -9.59
N ASN A 174 -12.54 -2.65 -9.21
CA ASN A 174 -12.98 -2.41 -7.83
C ASN A 174 -14.28 -3.18 -7.52
N LEU A 175 -15.23 -3.19 -8.45
CA LEU A 175 -16.49 -3.93 -8.30
C LEU A 175 -16.22 -5.44 -8.20
N PHE A 176 -15.29 -5.96 -9.01
CA PHE A 176 -14.85 -7.36 -8.94
C PHE A 176 -14.21 -7.70 -7.60
N LEU A 177 -13.21 -6.94 -7.14
CA LEU A 177 -12.56 -7.21 -5.85
C LEU A 177 -13.55 -7.14 -4.68
N THR A 178 -14.49 -6.20 -4.74
CA THR A 178 -15.54 -6.09 -3.72
C THR A 178 -16.47 -7.30 -3.76
N GLY A 179 -16.94 -7.70 -4.95
CA GLY A 179 -17.76 -8.90 -5.13
C GLY A 179 -17.05 -10.16 -4.64
N ALA A 180 -15.79 -10.33 -4.99
CA ALA A 180 -14.95 -11.44 -4.52
C ALA A 180 -14.76 -11.44 -3.00
N ARG A 181 -14.52 -10.27 -2.39
CA ARG A 181 -14.41 -10.12 -0.93
C ARG A 181 -15.72 -10.50 -0.24
N LEU A 182 -16.85 -9.99 -0.73
CA LEU A 182 -18.17 -10.27 -0.14
C LEU A 182 -18.54 -11.75 -0.29
N PHE A 183 -18.19 -12.36 -1.42
CA PHE A 183 -18.42 -13.78 -1.67
C PHE A 183 -17.59 -14.69 -0.77
N THR A 184 -16.29 -14.38 -0.62
CA THR A 184 -15.34 -15.21 0.15
C THR A 184 -15.31 -14.87 1.64
N GLY A 185 -15.81 -13.70 2.03
CA GLY A 185 -15.62 -13.14 3.38
C GLY A 185 -14.18 -12.74 3.69
N SER A 186 -13.28 -12.65 2.69
CA SER A 186 -11.86 -12.33 2.90
C SER A 186 -11.29 -11.48 1.78
N PHE A 187 -10.74 -10.32 2.13
CA PHE A 187 -10.08 -9.45 1.16
C PHE A 187 -8.79 -10.08 0.59
N GLU A 188 -8.02 -10.83 1.38
CA GLU A 188 -6.86 -11.55 0.87
C GLU A 188 -7.24 -12.63 -0.13
N ALA A 189 -8.34 -13.36 0.11
CA ALA A 189 -8.85 -14.34 -0.84
C ALA A 189 -9.29 -13.67 -2.15
N ALA A 190 -9.88 -12.47 -2.09
CA ALA A 190 -10.24 -11.69 -3.27
C ALA A 190 -9.01 -11.26 -4.08
N ILE A 191 -7.94 -10.83 -3.41
CA ILE A 191 -6.65 -10.50 -4.05
C ILE A 191 -6.06 -11.74 -4.73
N TYR A 192 -6.04 -12.87 -4.03
CA TYR A 192 -5.55 -14.14 -4.56
C TYR A 192 -6.34 -14.58 -5.80
N LEU A 193 -7.66 -14.45 -5.76
CA LEU A 193 -8.52 -14.80 -6.89
C LEU A 193 -8.26 -13.91 -8.10
N LEU A 194 -8.14 -12.58 -7.92
CA LEU A 194 -7.79 -11.68 -9.02
C LEU A 194 -6.41 -12.01 -9.59
N SER A 195 -5.41 -12.21 -8.74
CA SER A 195 -4.05 -12.59 -9.11
C SER A 195 -4.03 -13.89 -9.94
N SER A 196 -4.79 -14.90 -9.51
CA SER A 196 -4.91 -16.20 -10.17
C SER A 196 -5.61 -16.10 -11.53
N VAL A 197 -6.73 -15.37 -11.62
CA VAL A 197 -7.46 -15.15 -12.89
C VAL A 197 -6.57 -14.44 -13.92
N CYS A 198 -5.74 -13.52 -13.45
CA CYS A 198 -4.81 -12.76 -14.26
C CYS A 198 -3.48 -13.48 -14.56
N ALA A 199 -3.26 -14.67 -13.97
CA ALA A 199 -2.01 -15.42 -14.06
C ALA A 199 -0.77 -14.54 -13.75
N VAL A 200 -0.85 -13.76 -12.67
CA VAL A 200 0.31 -13.05 -12.10
C VAL A 200 1.31 -14.09 -11.60
N SER A 201 2.62 -13.82 -11.75
CA SER A 201 3.68 -14.73 -11.33
C SER A 201 3.61 -15.08 -9.84
N ASP A 202 3.77 -16.36 -9.50
CA ASP A 202 3.81 -16.86 -8.11
C ASP A 202 4.97 -16.26 -7.29
N HIS A 203 5.97 -15.69 -7.96
CA HIS A 203 7.09 -14.99 -7.32
C HIS A 203 6.77 -13.54 -6.95
N ILE A 204 5.60 -13.03 -7.31
CA ILE A 204 5.16 -11.66 -7.04
C ILE A 204 3.91 -11.71 -6.18
N SER A 205 3.94 -11.03 -5.04
CA SER A 205 2.80 -10.90 -4.13
C SER A 205 2.41 -9.44 -3.96
N VAL A 206 1.10 -9.18 -4.01
CA VAL A 206 0.52 -7.88 -3.63
C VAL A 206 -0.16 -8.07 -2.29
N LEU A 207 0.41 -7.45 -1.25
CA LEU A 207 0.00 -7.64 0.13
C LEU A 207 -0.68 -6.37 0.65
N PRO A 208 -1.93 -6.45 1.13
CA PRO A 208 -2.53 -5.34 1.86
C PRO A 208 -1.80 -5.21 3.20
N ALA A 209 -1.49 -3.96 3.58
CA ALA A 209 -0.74 -3.68 4.81
C ALA A 209 -1.47 -4.18 6.07
N LEU A 210 -2.80 -4.24 6.02
CA LEU A 210 -3.68 -4.81 7.05
C LEU A 210 -4.43 -6.02 6.51
N ASN A 211 -4.65 -7.03 7.35
CA ASN A 211 -5.57 -8.13 7.05
C ASN A 211 -6.93 -7.86 7.68
N THR A 212 -7.84 -7.24 6.92
CA THR A 212 -9.15 -6.82 7.42
C THR A 212 -10.18 -6.71 6.31
N ASN A 213 -11.43 -6.97 6.67
CA ASN A 213 -12.59 -6.75 5.81
C ASN A 213 -13.30 -5.43 6.12
N PHE A 214 -12.79 -4.63 7.05
CA PHE A 214 -13.41 -3.38 7.51
C PHE A 214 -12.66 -2.15 7.00
N ALA A 215 -13.35 -1.02 6.98
CA ALA A 215 -12.73 0.26 6.69
C ALA A 215 -11.83 0.65 7.87
N ASN A 216 -10.60 1.08 7.57
CA ASN A 216 -9.69 1.67 8.54
C ASN A 216 -9.30 3.04 8.04
N HIS A 217 -9.40 4.03 8.90
CA HIS A 217 -9.19 5.42 8.55
C HIS A 217 -7.92 5.92 9.21
N ILE A 218 -7.28 6.89 8.55
CA ILE A 218 -6.10 7.57 9.05
C ILE A 218 -6.45 9.02 9.38
N ALA A 219 -5.74 9.58 10.35
CA ALA A 219 -5.75 11.00 10.68
C ALA A 219 -4.33 11.56 10.64
N ALA A 220 -4.23 12.84 10.34
CA ALA A 220 -2.99 13.61 10.30
C ALA A 220 -3.03 14.74 11.32
N GLY A 221 -2.02 14.83 12.17
CA GLY A 221 -1.75 15.98 13.03
C GLY A 221 -0.76 16.88 12.34
N LEU A 222 -1.11 18.15 12.18
CA LEU A 222 -0.27 19.20 11.60
C LEU A 222 0.53 19.93 12.69
N ALA A 223 1.60 20.62 12.29
CA ALA A 223 2.50 21.34 13.20
C ALA A 223 1.85 22.54 13.92
N ASP A 224 0.74 23.05 13.39
CA ASP A 224 -0.07 24.08 14.03
C ASP A 224 -1.08 23.51 15.06
N GLY A 225 -1.10 22.19 15.24
CA GLY A 225 -2.03 21.46 16.11
C GLY A 225 -3.36 21.07 15.42
N THR A 226 -3.58 21.44 14.16
CA THR A 226 -4.76 21.05 13.39
C THR A 226 -4.76 19.54 13.13
N VAL A 227 -5.94 18.90 13.22
CA VAL A 227 -6.12 17.48 12.90
C VAL A 227 -7.02 17.32 11.68
N VAL A 228 -6.51 16.62 10.66
CA VAL A 228 -7.25 16.27 9.44
C VAL A 228 -7.59 14.79 9.47
N ILE A 229 -8.86 14.44 9.22
CA ILE A 229 -9.36 13.06 9.31
C ILE A 229 -9.75 12.56 7.92
N GLY A 230 -9.28 11.37 7.55
CA GLY A 230 -9.58 10.73 6.28
C GLY A 230 -8.48 10.94 5.25
N GLN A 231 -8.12 9.88 4.53
CA GLN A 231 -7.02 9.93 3.57
C GLN A 231 -7.28 10.93 2.45
N ASN A 232 -8.49 10.96 1.89
CA ASN A 232 -8.83 11.89 0.83
C ASN A 232 -8.68 13.36 1.25
N ASP A 233 -9.08 13.72 2.48
CA ASP A 233 -8.98 15.10 2.97
C ASP A 233 -7.53 15.50 3.29
N ILE A 234 -6.68 14.52 3.62
CA ILE A 234 -5.22 14.74 3.77
C ILE A 234 -4.57 15.03 2.42
N SER A 235 -4.92 14.29 1.36
CA SER A 235 -4.33 14.48 0.02
C SER A 235 -5.00 15.59 -0.80
N HIS A 236 -6.27 15.87 -0.54
CA HIS A 236 -7.11 16.84 -1.22
C HIS A 236 -7.87 17.67 -0.18
N PRO A 237 -7.18 18.54 0.57
CA PRO A 237 -7.85 19.44 1.50
C PRO A 237 -8.87 20.26 0.71
N SER A 238 -10.12 20.16 1.12
CA SER A 238 -11.16 21.10 0.70
C SER A 238 -11.14 22.26 1.68
N ALA A 239 -11.49 23.48 1.23
CA ALA A 239 -11.62 24.69 2.04
C ALA A 239 -12.04 24.40 3.50
N PRO A 240 -11.41 25.07 4.47
CA PRO A 240 -11.23 24.55 5.81
C PRO A 240 -12.56 24.12 6.42
N SER A 241 -12.71 22.81 6.59
CA SER A 241 -13.60 22.26 7.61
C SER A 241 -12.94 22.43 9.00
N ASN A 242 -12.27 23.56 9.25
CA ASN A 242 -11.91 24.03 10.59
C ASN A 242 -13.14 24.63 11.24
N ALA A 243 -14.14 23.79 11.43
CA ALA A 243 -15.08 23.92 12.50
C ALA A 243 -15.57 22.50 12.71
N VAL A 244 -15.34 21.95 13.90
CA VAL A 244 -16.39 21.18 14.55
C VAL A 244 -17.66 21.99 14.27
N PRO A 245 -18.62 21.50 13.47
CA PRO A 245 -19.85 22.24 13.24
C PRO A 245 -20.37 22.63 14.62
N LEU A 246 -20.84 23.86 14.79
CA LEU A 246 -21.51 24.30 16.02
C LEU A 246 -22.40 23.14 16.50
N PRO A 247 -22.50 22.85 17.81
CA PRO A 247 -23.17 21.63 18.30
C PRO A 247 -24.55 21.37 17.64
N ALA A 248 -25.27 22.45 17.31
CA ALA A 248 -26.54 22.42 16.59
C ALA A 248 -26.44 22.01 15.09
N THR A 249 -25.45 22.50 14.33
CA THR A 249 -25.22 22.03 12.94
C THR A 249 -24.64 20.63 12.94
N LEU A 250 -23.79 20.26 13.90
CA LEU A 250 -23.31 18.89 14.02
C LEU A 250 -24.47 17.93 14.26
N ALA A 251 -25.39 18.28 15.16
CA ALA A 251 -26.59 17.50 15.43
C ALA A 251 -27.48 17.36 14.19
N MET A 252 -27.82 18.44 13.47
CA MET A 252 -28.65 18.36 12.27
C MET A 252 -28.04 17.51 11.14
N TRP A 253 -26.73 17.63 10.90
CA TRP A 253 -26.04 16.82 9.88
C TRP A 253 -25.88 15.37 10.33
N THR A 254 -25.69 15.13 11.63
CA THR A 254 -25.66 13.79 12.23
C THR A 254 -27.04 13.15 12.12
N GLU A 255 -28.12 13.87 12.41
CA GLU A 255 -29.51 13.40 12.28
C GLU A 255 -29.89 13.09 10.82
N TYR A 256 -29.49 13.94 9.86
CA TYR A 256 -29.73 13.67 8.44
C TYR A 256 -28.91 12.48 7.93
N ALA A 257 -27.64 12.34 8.35
CA ALA A 257 -26.78 11.23 7.98
C ALA A 257 -27.15 9.91 8.70
N ASP A 258 -27.65 9.98 9.93
CA ASP A 258 -28.18 8.82 10.69
C ASP A 258 -29.53 8.35 10.12
N ALA A 259 -30.25 9.22 9.40
CA ALA A 259 -31.42 8.84 8.60
C ALA A 259 -31.06 8.11 7.29
N VAL A 260 -29.79 8.12 6.89
CA VAL A 260 -29.28 7.34 5.74
C VAL A 260 -28.66 6.05 6.27
N GLU A 261 -29.36 4.93 6.09
CA GLU A 261 -28.90 3.57 6.43
C GLU A 261 -27.78 3.08 5.48
N ASP A 262 -26.62 3.72 5.53
CA ASP A 262 -25.40 3.32 4.82
C ASP A 262 -24.51 2.41 5.70
N ALA A 263 -23.38 1.91 5.20
CA ALA A 263 -22.47 1.04 5.94
C ALA A 263 -21.71 1.73 7.11
N ASN A 264 -22.09 2.96 7.45
CA ASN A 264 -21.51 3.71 8.55
C ASN A 264 -22.13 3.26 9.88
N LEU A 265 -21.30 3.06 10.91
CA LEU A 265 -21.81 2.77 12.25
C LEU A 265 -22.54 4.00 12.82
N PRO A 266 -23.61 3.80 13.63
CA PRO A 266 -24.22 4.87 14.40
C PRO A 266 -23.17 5.63 15.24
N GLY A 267 -23.19 6.95 15.21
CA GLY A 267 -22.20 7.81 15.88
C GLY A 267 -20.81 7.89 15.23
N SER A 268 -20.60 7.34 14.02
CA SER A 268 -19.33 7.50 13.30
C SER A 268 -19.02 8.99 13.03
N HIS A 269 -17.73 9.32 13.00
CA HIS A 269 -17.24 10.68 12.84
C HIS A 269 -17.75 11.31 11.51
N PRO A 270 -18.36 12.51 11.53
CA PRO A 270 -19.00 13.09 10.35
C PRO A 270 -18.08 13.30 9.14
N ALA A 271 -16.79 13.57 9.34
CA ALA A 271 -15.81 13.66 8.24
C ALA A 271 -15.68 12.35 7.45
N LEU A 272 -15.85 11.19 8.11
CA LEU A 272 -15.77 9.88 7.46
C LEU A 272 -17.03 9.50 6.69
N ARG A 273 -18.15 10.18 6.97
CA ARG A 273 -19.46 9.93 6.36
C ARG A 273 -19.68 10.68 5.05
N ARG A 274 -18.85 11.69 4.74
CA ARG A 274 -19.00 12.51 3.54
C ARG A 274 -18.50 11.73 2.31
N PRO A 275 -19.33 11.51 1.29
CA PRO A 275 -18.90 10.83 0.08
C PRO A 275 -17.96 11.74 -0.73
N ALA A 276 -16.71 11.31 -0.91
CA ALA A 276 -15.68 12.01 -1.68
C ALA A 276 -15.82 11.74 -3.20
N ILE A 277 -16.96 12.14 -3.78
CA ILE A 277 -17.31 11.84 -5.19
C ILE A 277 -16.54 12.76 -6.16
N ASN A 278 -16.32 14.03 -5.81
CA ASN A 278 -15.57 14.99 -6.62
C ASN A 278 -14.06 14.89 -6.38
N PHE A 279 -13.47 13.80 -6.84
CA PHE A 279 -12.02 13.60 -6.82
C PHE A 279 -11.38 14.32 -8.01
N SER A 280 -10.62 15.40 -7.73
CA SER A 280 -9.76 16.04 -8.72
C SER A 280 -8.34 16.14 -8.19
N LYS A 281 -7.40 15.46 -8.86
CA LYS A 281 -5.97 15.63 -8.61
C LYS A 281 -5.43 17.01 -9.00
N GLN A 282 -6.28 17.90 -9.53
CA GLN A 282 -5.91 19.22 -10.05
C GLN A 282 -6.28 20.38 -9.12
N GLY A 283 -7.09 20.20 -8.07
CA GLY A 283 -7.46 21.32 -7.17
C GLY A 283 -6.33 21.67 -6.22
N GLU A 284 -5.78 22.89 -6.31
CA GLU A 284 -4.47 23.37 -5.80
C GLU A 284 -4.43 23.85 -4.34
N GLU A 285 -5.22 23.29 -3.42
CA GLU A 285 -5.15 23.71 -2.02
C GLU A 285 -4.03 22.97 -1.27
N GLU A 286 -3.14 23.73 -0.65
CA GLU A 286 -2.08 23.25 0.23
C GLU A 286 -2.60 23.08 1.67
N LEU A 287 -1.95 22.22 2.44
CA LEU A 287 -2.23 22.13 3.88
C LEU A 287 -1.71 23.39 4.60
N PRO A 288 -2.39 23.87 5.64
CA PRO A 288 -2.01 25.09 6.35
C PRO A 288 -0.66 24.98 7.08
N ALA A 289 -0.25 23.75 7.43
CA ALA A 289 1.00 23.44 8.09
C ALA A 289 1.49 22.04 7.70
N ARG A 290 2.76 21.76 8.00
CA ARG A 290 3.42 20.46 7.82
C ARG A 290 2.70 19.37 8.62
N ILE A 291 2.53 18.18 8.05
CA ILE A 291 2.10 16.99 8.81
C ILE A 291 3.24 16.60 9.76
N GLU A 292 2.96 16.40 11.04
CA GLU A 292 3.92 15.87 12.02
C GLU A 292 3.75 14.38 12.28
N LYS A 293 2.50 13.90 12.31
CA LYS A 293 2.16 12.52 12.68
C LYS A 293 0.95 12.02 11.90
N ILE A 294 1.01 10.76 11.47
CA ILE A 294 -0.15 9.98 10.98
C ILE A 294 -0.44 8.86 11.97
N TRP A 295 -1.71 8.60 12.24
CA TRP A 295 -2.17 7.45 13.03
C TRP A 295 -3.48 6.88 12.50
N TYR A 296 -3.76 5.63 12.83
CA TYR A 296 -5.06 5.02 12.55
C TYR A 296 -6.08 5.47 13.58
N ILE A 297 -7.32 5.66 13.14
CA ILE A 297 -8.45 5.96 14.01
C ILE A 297 -9.55 4.91 13.85
N ASN A 298 -10.32 4.70 14.92
CA ASN A 298 -11.59 4.00 14.82
C ASN A 298 -12.66 4.90 14.16
N PRO A 299 -13.83 4.36 13.81
CA PRO A 299 -14.92 5.16 13.23
C PRO A 299 -15.38 6.33 14.10
N TYR A 300 -15.06 6.35 15.40
CA TYR A 300 -15.39 7.43 16.34
C TYR A 300 -14.30 8.52 16.46
N GLY A 301 -13.21 8.42 15.69
CA GLY A 301 -12.12 9.40 15.69
C GLY A 301 -11.04 9.17 16.76
N GLN A 302 -11.09 8.07 17.50
CA GLN A 302 -10.09 7.76 18.53
C GLN A 302 -8.88 7.05 17.93
N GLU A 303 -7.67 7.41 18.36
CA GLU A 303 -6.43 6.76 17.94
C GLU A 303 -6.44 5.27 18.32
N ILE A 304 -6.09 4.42 17.35
CA ILE A 304 -5.95 2.97 17.51
C ILE A 304 -4.60 2.50 16.97
N ARG A 305 -4.09 1.42 17.55
CA ARG A 305 -2.92 0.70 17.04
C ARG A 305 -3.37 -0.60 16.42
N LEU A 306 -2.97 -0.82 15.17
CA LEU A 306 -3.33 -2.01 14.40
C LEU A 306 -2.08 -2.86 14.13
N PRO A 307 -2.17 -4.19 14.29
CA PRO A 307 -1.11 -5.07 13.84
C PRO A 307 -1.05 -5.10 12.31
N ALA A 308 0.17 -5.17 11.77
CA ALA A 308 0.34 -5.40 10.34
C ALA A 308 -0.17 -6.79 9.93
N ASN A 309 -0.45 -6.94 8.64
CA ASN A 309 -0.71 -8.24 8.06
C ASN A 309 0.47 -9.20 8.32
N PRO A 310 0.24 -10.39 8.92
CA PRO A 310 1.32 -11.35 9.18
C PRO A 310 2.17 -11.68 7.95
N ARG A 311 1.54 -11.79 6.76
CA ARG A 311 2.27 -12.05 5.50
C ARG A 311 3.24 -10.94 5.13
N VAL A 312 2.95 -9.70 5.53
CA VAL A 312 3.86 -8.57 5.35
C VAL A 312 5.07 -8.72 6.25
N LEU A 313 4.86 -9.08 7.53
CA LEU A 313 5.93 -9.32 8.48
C LEU A 313 6.83 -10.47 8.03
N ASP A 314 6.24 -11.58 7.58
CA ASP A 314 6.96 -12.73 7.03
C ASP A 314 7.80 -12.34 5.80
N SER A 315 7.21 -11.57 4.88
CA SER A 315 7.94 -11.07 3.70
C SER A 315 9.11 -10.15 4.08
N ILE A 316 8.98 -9.32 5.12
CA ILE A 316 10.08 -8.47 5.60
C ILE A 316 11.15 -9.33 6.28
N ALA A 317 10.76 -10.30 7.11
CA ALA A 317 11.69 -11.22 7.79
C ALA A 317 12.55 -12.03 6.80
N GLY A 318 11.95 -12.44 5.66
CA GLY A 318 12.63 -13.18 4.60
C GLY A 318 13.37 -12.32 3.56
N CYS A 319 13.31 -10.99 3.66
CA CYS A 319 13.85 -10.11 2.63
C CYS A 319 15.36 -9.83 2.77
N LYS A 320 15.99 -9.45 1.66
CA LYS A 320 17.36 -8.91 1.63
C LYS A 320 17.38 -7.40 1.48
N ALA A 321 16.34 -6.85 0.86
CA ALA A 321 16.21 -5.42 0.67
C ALA A 321 14.77 -4.95 0.84
N VAL A 322 14.64 -3.75 1.41
CA VAL A 322 13.40 -2.99 1.51
C VAL A 322 13.54 -1.75 0.63
N ILE A 323 12.51 -1.46 -0.17
CA ILE A 323 12.40 -0.26 -0.98
C ILE A 323 11.18 0.53 -0.52
N TYR A 324 11.40 1.79 -0.14
CA TYR A 324 10.34 2.79 -0.04
C TYR A 324 10.23 3.48 -1.41
N SER A 325 9.21 3.08 -2.17
CA SER A 325 9.03 3.56 -3.56
C SER A 325 8.47 4.98 -3.59
N ILE A 326 8.49 5.60 -4.77
CA ILE A 326 7.79 6.87 -5.04
C ILE A 326 6.29 6.76 -4.76
N GLY A 327 5.72 7.85 -4.27
CA GLY A 327 4.32 7.98 -3.86
C GLY A 327 4.16 9.00 -2.73
N SER A 328 2.93 9.41 -2.45
CA SER A 328 2.63 10.38 -1.38
C SER A 328 3.11 9.84 -0.03
N LEU A 329 3.96 10.60 0.66
CA LEU A 329 4.65 10.10 1.86
C LEU A 329 3.65 9.66 2.93
N PHE A 330 2.71 10.53 3.28
CA PHE A 330 1.87 10.37 4.45
C PHE A 330 0.61 9.54 4.20
N THR A 331 0.18 9.41 2.96
CA THR A 331 -1.00 8.60 2.59
C THR A 331 -0.67 7.29 1.87
N SER A 332 0.53 7.13 1.32
CA SER A 332 0.95 5.88 0.64
C SER A 332 1.99 5.06 1.40
N ILE A 333 3.02 5.70 1.95
CA ILE A 333 4.16 4.98 2.55
C ILE A 333 3.97 4.83 4.06
N ILE A 334 3.84 5.95 4.76
CA ILE A 334 3.74 6.00 6.23
C ILE A 334 2.60 5.13 6.80
N PRO A 335 1.39 5.06 6.21
CA PRO A 335 0.30 4.24 6.76
C PRO A 335 0.62 2.74 6.82
N SER A 336 1.56 2.27 6.01
CA SER A 336 2.05 0.89 6.08
C SER A 336 3.13 0.70 7.13
N LEU A 337 3.91 1.74 7.45
CA LEU A 337 5.06 1.69 8.36
C LEU A 337 4.68 1.86 9.83
N ILE A 338 3.61 2.58 10.13
CA ILE A 338 3.12 2.80 11.51
C ILE A 338 2.46 1.56 12.12
N LEU A 339 2.19 0.53 11.32
CA LEU A 339 1.53 -0.70 11.76
C LEU A 339 2.44 -1.52 12.66
N SER A 340 1.89 -2.02 13.78
CA SER A 340 2.68 -2.72 14.80
C SER A 340 3.42 -3.91 14.21
N GLY A 341 4.71 -4.00 14.55
CA GLY A 341 5.65 -5.01 14.07
C GLY A 341 6.46 -4.61 12.84
N VAL A 342 6.02 -3.67 12.00
CA VAL A 342 6.73 -3.32 10.75
C VAL A 342 8.09 -2.71 11.03
N GLY A 343 8.16 -1.73 11.93
CA GLY A 343 9.42 -1.07 12.28
C GLY A 343 10.42 -1.98 12.97
N ASP A 344 9.96 -2.96 13.77
CA ASP A 344 10.83 -3.98 14.39
C ASP A 344 11.52 -4.83 13.31
N HIS A 345 10.75 -5.30 12.32
CA HIS A 345 11.28 -6.13 11.24
C HIS A 345 12.19 -5.33 10.30
N ILE A 346 11.85 -4.06 10.00
CA ILE A 346 12.70 -3.17 9.20
C ILE A 346 14.01 -2.85 9.93
N ALA A 347 13.99 -2.67 11.26
CA ALA A 347 15.18 -2.38 12.04
C ALA A 347 16.14 -3.58 12.13
N ASP A 348 15.71 -4.79 11.77
CA ASP A 348 16.52 -6.00 11.83
C ASP A 348 17.84 -5.82 11.03
N PRO A 349 19.02 -6.06 11.65
CA PRO A 349 20.33 -5.93 11.00
C PRO A 349 20.58 -6.92 9.85
N SER A 350 19.77 -7.97 9.72
CA SER A 350 19.85 -8.92 8.60
C SER A 350 19.44 -8.30 7.27
N ILE A 351 18.59 -7.25 7.31
CA ILE A 351 18.24 -6.43 6.17
C ILE A 351 19.32 -5.36 6.02
N ARG A 352 20.28 -5.61 5.14
CA ARG A 352 21.41 -4.68 4.92
C ARG A 352 21.04 -3.47 4.08
N THR A 353 20.00 -3.59 3.25
CA THR A 353 19.70 -2.62 2.21
C THR A 353 18.27 -2.10 2.35
N LYS A 354 18.15 -0.84 2.73
CA LYS A 354 16.87 -0.12 2.92
C LYS A 354 16.94 1.16 2.09
N VAL A 355 16.28 1.16 0.94
CA VAL A 355 16.42 2.20 -0.09
C VAL A 355 15.18 3.07 -0.12
N LEU A 356 15.36 4.38 0.06
CA LEU A 356 14.32 5.37 -0.21
C LEU A 356 14.51 5.92 -1.62
N ILE A 357 13.48 5.78 -2.47
CA ILE A 357 13.41 6.45 -3.76
C ILE A 357 12.57 7.70 -3.59
N LEU A 358 13.23 8.87 -3.61
CA LEU A 358 12.59 10.15 -3.33
C LEU A 358 11.62 10.55 -4.44
N ASN A 359 10.54 11.25 -4.10
CA ASN A 359 9.65 11.82 -5.12
C ASN A 359 10.39 12.88 -5.96
N GLY A 360 10.04 12.93 -7.25
CA GLY A 360 10.61 13.90 -8.20
C GLY A 360 10.08 15.32 -8.05
N CYS A 361 9.01 15.50 -7.26
CA CYS A 361 8.44 16.76 -6.85
C CYS A 361 8.02 16.70 -5.38
N ILE A 362 8.00 17.85 -4.71
CA ILE A 362 7.36 18.02 -3.40
C ILE A 362 5.85 17.78 -3.57
N ASP A 363 5.29 16.98 -2.68
CA ASP A 363 3.86 16.69 -2.61
C ASP A 363 3.21 17.61 -1.57
N ARG A 364 1.89 17.82 -1.67
CA ARG A 364 1.10 18.67 -0.78
C ARG A 364 1.13 18.20 0.66
N GLU A 365 1.24 16.90 0.85
CA GLU A 365 1.36 16.27 2.17
C GLU A 365 2.72 16.56 2.83
N THR A 366 3.72 16.93 2.03
CA THR A 366 5.09 17.18 2.48
C THR A 366 5.38 18.65 2.76
N GLY A 367 4.35 19.40 3.18
CA GLY A 367 4.43 20.76 3.68
C GLY A 367 3.95 21.83 2.69
N PRO A 368 3.51 23.00 3.19
CA PRO A 368 3.16 24.14 2.34
C PRO A 368 4.40 24.64 1.58
N SER A 369 4.19 25.33 0.46
CA SER A 369 5.25 25.89 -0.38
C SER A 369 6.22 26.81 0.37
N THR A 370 5.78 27.40 1.49
CA THR A 370 6.60 28.26 2.36
C THR A 370 7.66 27.49 3.14
N GLU A 371 7.37 26.25 3.52
CA GLU A 371 8.23 25.42 4.35
C GLU A 371 8.07 23.95 3.91
N PRO A 372 8.68 23.52 2.79
CA PRO A 372 8.55 22.15 2.31
C PRO A 372 9.55 21.20 2.98
N TYR A 373 9.16 19.95 3.17
CA TYR A 373 10.03 18.90 3.70
C TYR A 373 11.30 18.75 2.84
N THR A 374 12.44 18.66 3.53
CA THR A 374 13.71 18.23 2.94
C THR A 374 13.80 16.70 2.87
N ALA A 375 14.80 16.17 2.17
CA ALA A 375 15.04 14.72 2.19
C ALA A 375 15.36 14.17 3.58
N LEU A 376 16.00 14.97 4.44
CA LEU A 376 16.25 14.60 5.84
C LEU A 376 14.95 14.53 6.63
N ASP A 377 14.03 15.47 6.43
CA ASP A 377 12.70 15.45 7.07
C ASP A 377 11.89 14.21 6.66
N ILE A 378 11.96 13.83 5.39
CA ILE A 378 11.28 12.64 4.84
C ILE A 378 11.84 11.36 5.47
N ILE A 379 13.17 11.25 5.57
CA ILE A 379 13.82 10.12 6.25
C ILE A 379 13.43 10.10 7.73
N GLY A 380 13.40 11.25 8.38
CA GLY A 380 12.97 11.39 9.77
C GLY A 380 11.52 10.97 9.99
N ALA A 381 10.62 11.27 9.04
CA ALA A 381 9.23 10.81 9.09
C ALA A 381 9.12 9.28 8.97
N ILE A 382 9.90 8.66 8.08
CA ILE A 382 9.97 7.20 7.93
C ILE A 382 10.50 6.55 9.22
N ALA A 383 11.60 7.10 9.76
CA ALA A 383 12.20 6.61 11.00
C ALA A 383 11.24 6.76 12.20
N ALA A 384 10.54 7.90 12.29
CA ALA A 384 9.51 8.14 13.31
C ALA A 384 8.33 7.17 13.19
N ALA A 385 7.86 6.89 11.96
CA ALA A 385 6.79 5.93 11.73
C ALA A 385 7.20 4.51 12.15
N CYS A 386 8.40 4.08 11.76
CA CYS A 386 8.94 2.78 12.15
C CYS A 386 9.11 2.68 13.67
N ALA A 387 9.71 3.69 14.33
CA ALA A 387 9.85 3.71 15.78
C ALA A 387 8.51 3.72 16.51
N GLY A 388 7.54 4.48 16.00
CA GLY A 388 6.18 4.53 16.52
C GLY A 388 5.46 3.19 16.44
N SER A 389 5.72 2.39 15.41
CA SER A 389 5.19 1.02 15.30
C SER A 389 5.65 0.08 16.42
N ARG A 390 6.84 0.34 16.99
CA ARG A 390 7.40 -0.36 18.16
C ARG A 390 6.92 0.22 19.49
N GLY A 391 6.13 1.29 19.45
CA GLY A 391 5.77 2.09 20.62
C GLY A 391 6.95 2.88 21.22
N SER A 392 8.04 3.07 20.47
CA SER A 392 9.19 3.88 20.89
C SER A 392 8.95 5.38 20.63
N CYS A 393 9.76 6.24 21.27
CA CYS A 393 9.83 7.65 20.93
C CYS A 393 10.43 7.88 19.54
N ARG A 394 10.31 9.11 19.03
CA ARG A 394 10.97 9.52 17.78
C ARG A 394 12.48 9.30 17.91
N PRO A 395 13.13 8.63 16.94
CA PRO A 395 14.55 8.36 16.98
C PRO A 395 15.35 9.64 16.76
N GLU A 396 16.59 9.66 17.27
CA GLU A 396 17.55 10.71 16.95
C GLU A 396 18.05 10.57 15.50
N GLU A 397 18.57 11.66 14.91
CA GLU A 397 19.03 11.64 13.51
C GLU A 397 20.10 10.58 13.24
N LEU A 398 20.97 10.31 14.22
CA LEU A 398 22.02 9.29 14.16
C LEU A 398 21.44 7.88 13.97
N GLU A 399 20.21 7.65 14.41
CA GLU A 399 19.53 6.35 14.30
C GLU A 399 18.76 6.18 12.98
N TYR A 400 18.64 7.24 12.16
CA TYR A 400 17.89 7.19 10.89
C TYR A 400 18.44 6.12 9.93
N SER A 401 19.76 5.88 9.96
CA SER A 401 20.43 4.83 9.17
C SER A 401 19.95 3.41 9.47
N THR A 402 19.33 3.21 10.64
CA THR A 402 18.69 1.93 11.01
C THR A 402 17.49 1.62 10.11
N TYR A 403 16.78 2.65 9.62
CA TYR A 403 15.56 2.50 8.83
C TYR A 403 15.75 2.82 7.35
N VAL A 404 16.68 3.71 7.02
CA VAL A 404 17.00 4.11 5.65
C VAL A 404 18.52 4.15 5.48
N THR A 405 19.05 3.26 4.65
CA THR A 405 20.50 3.13 4.40
C THR A 405 20.95 3.86 3.14
N HIS A 406 20.08 3.95 2.13
CA HIS A 406 20.39 4.58 0.85
C HIS A 406 19.24 5.51 0.44
N LEU A 407 19.60 6.68 -0.10
CA LEU A 407 18.68 7.62 -0.70
C LEU A 407 18.97 7.73 -2.19
N ILE A 408 17.98 7.42 -3.03
CA ILE A 408 18.03 7.69 -4.46
C ILE A 408 17.16 8.90 -4.76
N TYR A 409 17.70 9.88 -5.49
CA TYR A 409 16.95 11.07 -5.86
C TYR A 409 17.24 11.54 -7.29
N VAL A 410 16.29 12.26 -7.88
CA VAL A 410 16.46 13.04 -9.11
C VAL A 410 16.46 14.51 -8.76
N GLU A 411 17.48 15.24 -9.24
CA GLU A 411 17.60 16.68 -9.01
C GLU A 411 16.71 17.46 -9.97
N SER A 412 15.77 18.24 -9.42
CA SER A 412 14.94 19.19 -10.15
C SER A 412 14.62 20.41 -9.28
N SER A 413 14.09 21.49 -9.88
CA SER A 413 13.66 22.67 -9.13
C SER A 413 12.48 22.40 -8.19
N LEU A 414 11.73 21.32 -8.44
CA LEU A 414 10.54 20.96 -7.67
C LEU A 414 10.79 19.81 -6.70
N SER A 415 11.95 19.14 -6.77
CA SER A 415 12.27 18.01 -5.88
C SER A 415 12.68 18.49 -4.49
N PRO A 416 12.45 17.69 -3.44
CA PRO A 416 12.90 18.03 -2.09
C PRO A 416 14.41 18.32 -2.05
N VAL A 417 14.81 19.25 -1.17
CA VAL A 417 16.22 19.61 -0.99
C VAL A 417 16.99 18.44 -0.39
N VAL A 418 18.15 18.12 -0.96
CA VAL A 418 19.01 17.01 -0.53
C VAL A 418 20.37 17.54 -0.08
N ASP A 419 20.64 17.50 1.22
CA ASP A 419 21.97 17.74 1.78
C ASP A 419 22.77 16.44 1.84
N LYS A 420 23.61 16.23 0.83
CA LYS A 420 24.43 15.00 0.71
C LYS A 420 25.44 14.87 1.84
N THR A 421 26.06 15.98 2.22
CA THR A 421 27.10 16.03 3.26
C THR A 421 26.51 15.56 4.58
N ARG A 422 25.38 16.14 4.98
CA ARG A 422 24.70 15.78 6.22
C ARG A 422 24.20 14.33 6.22
N LEU A 423 23.61 13.87 5.12
CA LEU A 423 23.11 12.49 5.02
C LEU A 423 24.23 11.45 5.08
N ASN A 424 25.38 11.71 4.43
CA ASN A 424 26.54 10.84 4.51
C ASN A 424 27.14 10.78 5.92
N GLU A 425 27.15 11.89 6.67
CA GLU A 425 27.56 11.93 8.09
C GLU A 425 26.68 11.04 8.97
N LEU A 426 25.38 10.95 8.66
CA LEU A 426 24.43 10.06 9.33
C LEU A 426 24.54 8.59 8.89
N GLY A 427 25.45 8.27 7.97
CA GLY A 427 25.66 6.93 7.43
C GLY A 427 24.65 6.52 6.35
N ILE A 428 23.99 7.49 5.71
CA ILE A 428 23.02 7.26 4.63
C ILE A 428 23.68 7.58 3.29
N GLU A 429 23.85 6.57 2.44
CA GLU A 429 24.48 6.74 1.13
C GLU A 429 23.52 7.43 0.14
N VAL A 430 23.95 8.55 -0.44
CA VAL A 430 23.11 9.35 -1.34
C VAL A 430 23.53 9.20 -2.80
N LEU A 431 22.63 8.69 -3.62
CA LEU A 431 22.83 8.40 -5.04
C LEU A 431 21.91 9.28 -5.90
N ARG A 432 22.53 10.10 -6.75
CA ARG A 432 21.80 10.92 -7.73
C ARG A 432 21.59 10.11 -9.01
N VAL A 433 20.35 10.08 -9.50
CA VAL A 433 20.00 9.49 -10.80
C VAL A 433 19.58 10.59 -11.77
N TYR A 434 19.92 10.43 -13.04
CA TYR A 434 19.44 11.32 -14.09
C TYR A 434 17.98 11.03 -14.41
N GLY A 435 17.19 12.08 -14.57
CA GLY A 435 15.78 11.99 -14.91
C GLY A 435 15.44 12.84 -16.13
N MET A 436 14.31 12.53 -16.76
CA MET A 436 13.72 13.42 -17.76
C MET A 436 13.11 14.62 -17.03
N LYS A 437 13.46 15.84 -17.46
CA LYS A 437 12.85 17.07 -16.96
C LYS A 437 11.49 17.23 -17.63
N THR A 438 10.44 17.30 -16.82
CA THR A 438 9.10 17.68 -17.25
C THR A 438 8.69 18.90 -16.45
N ASP A 439 8.41 20.01 -17.13
CA ASP A 439 8.16 21.31 -16.49
C ASP A 439 6.91 21.31 -15.57
N GLN A 440 6.00 20.33 -15.71
CA GLN A 440 4.74 20.27 -14.97
C GLN A 440 4.67 19.24 -13.83
N TYR A 441 5.55 18.23 -13.79
CA TYR A 441 5.44 17.10 -12.83
C TYR A 441 6.75 16.77 -12.12
N GLY A 442 7.72 17.69 -12.13
CA GLY A 442 9.06 17.45 -11.58
C GLY A 442 9.88 16.45 -12.41
N GLY A 443 10.97 15.97 -11.80
CA GLY A 443 11.90 15.03 -12.44
C GLY A 443 11.36 13.60 -12.45
N ARG A 444 11.21 13.00 -13.65
CA ARG A 444 10.86 11.58 -13.77
C ARG A 444 12.12 10.73 -13.87
N TYR A 445 12.23 9.69 -13.05
CA TYR A 445 13.35 8.73 -13.11
C TYR A 445 13.47 8.12 -14.51
N ASP A 446 14.69 8.12 -15.06
CA ASP A 446 15.01 7.24 -16.20
C ASP A 446 15.02 5.80 -15.69
N PRO A 447 14.13 4.91 -16.20
CA PRO A 447 14.06 3.53 -15.76
C PRO A 447 15.40 2.80 -15.87
N LYS A 448 16.19 3.06 -16.92
CA LYS A 448 17.48 2.37 -17.13
C LYS A 448 18.51 2.78 -16.09
N ALA A 449 18.64 4.09 -15.83
CA ALA A 449 19.56 4.60 -14.83
C ALA A 449 19.17 4.11 -13.43
N LEU A 450 17.88 4.14 -13.09
CA LEU A 450 17.39 3.64 -11.80
C LEU A 450 17.62 2.12 -11.63
N MET A 451 17.42 1.32 -12.69
CA MET A 451 17.74 -0.12 -12.68
C MET A 451 19.22 -0.35 -12.34
N GLN A 452 20.13 0.36 -13.02
CA GLN A 452 21.58 0.22 -12.79
C GLN A 452 21.97 0.64 -11.37
N THR A 453 21.39 1.71 -10.85
CA THR A 453 21.63 2.15 -9.47
C THR A 453 21.14 1.13 -8.46
N LEU A 454 19.93 0.58 -8.61
CA LEU A 454 19.42 -0.45 -7.71
C LEU A 454 20.22 -1.76 -7.82
N GLU A 455 20.69 -2.13 -9.01
CA GLU A 455 21.59 -3.27 -9.20
C GLU A 455 22.92 -3.08 -8.45
N ALA A 456 23.49 -1.86 -8.47
CA ALA A 456 24.71 -1.55 -7.76
C ALA A 456 24.54 -1.62 -6.23
N ILE A 457 23.42 -1.10 -5.71
CA ILE A 457 23.13 -1.06 -4.26
C ILE A 457 22.82 -2.46 -3.70
N ILE A 458 21.90 -3.18 -4.35
CA ILE A 458 21.44 -4.49 -3.86
C ILE A 458 22.48 -5.58 -4.16
N GLY A 459 23.33 -5.34 -5.16
CA GLY A 459 24.32 -6.29 -5.65
C GLY A 459 23.70 -7.38 -6.51
N ARG A 460 24.57 -8.24 -7.05
CA ARG A 460 24.17 -9.51 -7.66
C ARG A 460 24.36 -10.62 -6.63
N ALA A 461 23.38 -11.52 -6.54
CA ALA A 461 23.55 -12.81 -5.90
C ALA A 461 24.81 -13.48 -6.45
N ASP A 462 25.77 -13.70 -5.56
CA ASP A 462 27.17 -13.91 -5.88
C ASP A 462 27.40 -15.26 -6.58
N LYS A 463 27.37 -15.29 -7.92
CA LYS A 463 27.74 -16.49 -8.71
C LYS A 463 29.22 -16.90 -8.53
N ARG A 464 30.05 -16.10 -7.85
CA ARG A 464 31.47 -16.41 -7.62
C ARG A 464 31.71 -17.31 -6.40
N LEU A 465 30.83 -17.33 -5.41
CA LEU A 465 31.00 -18.19 -4.23
C LEU A 465 30.75 -19.69 -4.51
N ASP A 466 30.01 -20.01 -5.57
CA ASP A 466 29.67 -21.40 -5.91
C ASP A 466 30.74 -22.12 -6.76
N ARG A 467 31.66 -21.36 -7.39
CA ARG A 467 32.80 -21.94 -8.12
C ARG A 467 34.00 -22.27 -7.23
N SER A 468 34.12 -21.62 -6.07
CA SER A 468 35.24 -21.85 -5.13
C SER A 468 35.13 -23.16 -4.36
N ARG A 469 33.91 -23.72 -4.21
CA ARG A 469 33.68 -24.95 -3.43
C ARG A 469 33.80 -26.26 -4.21
N ARG A 470 34.01 -26.22 -5.54
CA ARG A 470 34.12 -27.43 -6.38
C ARG A 470 35.53 -27.85 -6.77
N ASN A 471 36.58 -27.10 -6.38
CA ASN A 471 37.94 -27.37 -6.84
C ASN A 471 38.92 -27.88 -5.77
N THR A 472 38.44 -28.44 -4.64
CA THR A 472 39.32 -29.02 -3.60
C THR A 472 38.89 -30.40 -3.12
N LEU A 473 38.27 -31.20 -3.98
CA LEU A 473 38.13 -32.65 -3.79
C LEU A 473 38.16 -33.33 -5.16
N ASP A 474 39.36 -33.55 -5.68
CA ASP A 474 39.73 -34.82 -6.31
C ASP A 474 41.27 -34.88 -6.36
N ALA A 475 41.78 -36.00 -5.84
CA ALA A 475 43.18 -36.35 -5.65
C ALA A 475 43.84 -36.87 -6.92
#